data_AF-A0A3R8T697-F1
#
_entry.id   AF-A0A3R8T697-F1
#
_cell.length_a   1.000
_cell.length_b   1.000
_cell.length_c   1.000
_cell.angle_alpha   90.00
_cell.angle_beta   90.00
_cell.angle_gamma   90.00
#
_symmetry.space_group_name_H-M   'P 1'
#
loop_
_entity.id
_entity.type
_entity.pdbx_description
1 polymer ?
#
loop_
_entity_poly.entity_id
_entity_poly.type
_entity_poly.pdbx_seq_one_letter_code
_entity_poly.pdbx_strand_id
1 'polypeptide(L)'
;MGTFSAALYADDTACDVRDQFLELLAKIKQPAEATDELLKSWQGSLSDDDERAIVWMALADTQWKYGCLSEQVRLTAIEMIDSGIDLSRWEGRLALRRQAMQSALKEKLLKEQPKLRIPRIKKLVALPSVKSVSPDAQAWATAFALGESSYPDAPRMQVMVEMISRSQKGGGGVFTASCEYSAVELEWIDASTLRIRYPADAVVGQMGGSFYYYGRTIQVVYDALP
;
A
#
# COMPACT_ATOMS: atom_id res chain seq x y z
N MET A 1 13.39 16.22 11.27
CA MET A 1 13.13 17.56 10.68
C MET A 1 12.61 17.33 9.26
N GLY A 2 11.32 17.55 9.03
CA GLY A 2 10.71 17.37 7.70
C GLY A 2 11.06 18.53 6.78
N THR A 3 11.54 18.24 5.58
CA THR A 3 11.73 19.23 4.53
C THR A 3 10.36 19.59 3.95
N PHE A 4 9.77 20.71 4.39
CA PHE A 4 8.58 21.27 3.74
C PHE A 4 8.93 21.65 2.30
N SER A 5 8.42 20.88 1.34
CA SER A 5 8.59 21.10 -0.09
C SER A 5 7.27 21.57 -0.70
N ALA A 6 7.32 22.58 -1.55
CA ALA A 6 6.15 23.11 -2.26
C ALA A 6 5.79 22.30 -3.53
N ALA A 7 6.49 21.20 -3.79
CA ALA A 7 6.22 20.32 -4.92
C ALA A 7 4.84 19.66 -4.79
N LEU A 8 4.20 19.35 -5.92
CA LEU A 8 2.88 18.71 -5.93
C LEU A 8 2.86 17.40 -5.13
N TYR A 9 3.82 16.51 -5.39
CA TYR A 9 3.95 15.20 -4.73
C TYR A 9 4.75 15.24 -3.42
N ALA A 10 4.97 16.42 -2.84
CA ALA A 10 5.36 16.51 -1.44
C ALA A 10 4.13 16.43 -0.51
N ASP A 11 2.93 16.53 -1.08
CA ASP A 11 1.66 16.34 -0.42
C ASP A 11 1.25 14.86 -0.48
N ASP A 12 0.89 14.30 0.67
CA ASP A 12 0.51 12.88 0.79
C ASP A 12 -0.76 12.59 -0.04
N THR A 13 -1.74 13.49 -0.03
CA THR A 13 -2.96 13.38 -0.84
C THR A 13 -2.65 13.32 -2.32
N ALA A 14 -1.71 14.14 -2.81
CA ALA A 14 -1.29 14.09 -4.20
C ALA A 14 -0.59 12.76 -4.57
N CYS A 15 0.14 12.17 -3.63
CA CYS A 15 0.78 10.87 -3.83
C CYS A 15 -0.24 9.74 -3.87
N ASP A 16 -1.19 9.73 -2.95
CA ASP A 16 -2.25 8.73 -2.87
C ASP A 16 -3.15 8.75 -4.11
N VAL A 17 -3.57 9.94 -4.56
CA VAL A 17 -4.36 10.11 -5.79
C VAL A 17 -3.63 9.54 -7.01
N ARG A 18 -2.33 9.84 -7.14
CA ARG A 18 -1.50 9.31 -8.23
C ARG A 18 -1.45 7.78 -8.17
N ASP A 19 -1.09 7.23 -7.02
CA ASP A 19 -0.83 5.79 -6.90
C ASP A 19 -2.13 5.00 -7.09
N GLN A 20 -3.24 5.45 -6.51
CA GLN A 20 -4.54 4.85 -6.72
C GLN A 20 -5.02 4.95 -8.17
N PHE A 21 -4.84 6.10 -8.84
CA PHE A 21 -5.19 6.22 -10.26
C PHE A 21 -4.39 5.25 -11.13
N LEU A 22 -3.09 5.10 -10.86
CA LEU A 22 -2.24 4.17 -11.61
C LEU A 22 -2.63 2.72 -11.37
N GLU A 23 -3.03 2.36 -10.16
CA GLU A 23 -3.58 1.03 -9.88
C GLU A 23 -4.87 0.75 -10.64
N LEU A 24 -5.82 1.69 -10.61
CA LEU A 24 -7.08 1.60 -11.35
C LEU A 24 -6.84 1.51 -12.86
N LEU A 25 -5.96 2.36 -13.39
CA LEU A 25 -5.59 2.35 -14.81
C LEU A 25 -4.91 1.04 -15.22
N ALA A 26 -4.10 0.45 -14.34
CA ALA A 26 -3.48 -0.84 -14.60
C ALA A 26 -4.49 -2.01 -14.60
N LYS A 27 -5.51 -1.95 -13.73
CA LYS A 27 -6.56 -2.96 -13.59
C LYS A 27 -7.59 -2.88 -14.73
N ILE A 28 -8.19 -1.71 -14.91
CA ILE A 28 -9.32 -1.48 -15.83
C ILE A 28 -8.85 -1.30 -17.27
N LYS A 29 -7.68 -0.68 -17.47
CA LYS A 29 -7.09 -0.34 -18.78
C LYS A 29 -7.90 0.66 -19.61
N GLN A 30 -8.98 1.22 -19.06
CA GLN A 30 -9.75 2.31 -19.66
C GLN A 30 -9.60 3.59 -18.81
N PRO A 31 -8.99 4.66 -19.34
CA PRO A 31 -8.75 5.86 -18.55
C PRO A 31 -10.01 6.57 -18.05
N ALA A 32 -11.09 6.60 -18.84
CA ALA A 32 -12.33 7.24 -18.45
C ALA A 32 -12.96 6.54 -17.23
N GLU A 33 -13.11 5.22 -17.30
CA GLU A 33 -13.66 4.41 -16.21
C GLU A 33 -12.78 4.46 -14.95
N ALA A 34 -11.45 4.41 -15.11
CA ALA A 34 -10.51 4.58 -13.99
C ALA A 34 -10.61 5.98 -13.33
N THR A 35 -10.92 7.01 -14.11
CA THR A 35 -11.13 8.37 -13.59
C THR A 35 -12.43 8.43 -12.78
N ASP A 36 -13.51 7.86 -13.29
CA ASP A 36 -14.81 7.85 -12.61
C ASP A 36 -14.75 7.06 -11.30
N GLU A 37 -14.09 5.90 -11.29
CA GLU A 37 -13.91 5.10 -10.08
C GLU A 37 -13.05 5.83 -9.03
N LEU A 38 -11.97 6.49 -9.46
CA LEU A 38 -11.16 7.32 -8.58
C LEU A 38 -11.99 8.45 -7.98
N LEU A 39 -12.70 9.24 -8.79
CA LEU A 39 -13.49 10.37 -8.32
C LEU A 39 -14.60 9.94 -7.36
N LYS A 40 -15.19 8.75 -7.56
CA LYS A 40 -16.14 8.15 -6.60
C LYS A 40 -15.49 7.86 -5.25
N SER A 41 -14.28 7.30 -5.24
CA SER A 41 -13.56 7.00 -4.00
C SER A 41 -13.10 8.25 -3.25
N TRP A 42 -12.82 9.34 -3.96
CA TRP A 42 -12.36 10.61 -3.39
C TRP A 42 -13.48 11.65 -3.15
N GLN A 43 -14.77 11.27 -3.24
CA GLN A 43 -15.89 12.22 -3.07
C GLN A 43 -15.83 12.99 -1.73
N GLY A 44 -15.36 12.35 -0.67
CA GLY A 44 -15.16 12.98 0.64
C GLY A 44 -14.20 14.17 0.55
N SER A 45 -13.00 13.94 0.03
CA SER A 45 -11.97 14.99 -0.17
C SER A 45 -12.33 16.02 -1.25
N LEU A 46 -13.11 15.64 -2.26
CA LEU A 46 -13.63 16.60 -3.26
C LEU A 46 -14.64 17.59 -2.66
N SER A 47 -15.19 17.30 -1.49
CA SER A 47 -16.10 18.22 -0.77
C SER A 47 -15.36 19.29 0.03
N ASP A 48 -14.07 19.09 0.30
CA ASP A 48 -13.19 20.08 0.93
C ASP A 48 -12.47 20.88 -0.17
N ASP A 49 -12.61 22.20 -0.16
CA ASP A 49 -12.04 23.08 -1.18
C ASP A 49 -10.51 22.98 -1.27
N ASP A 50 -9.83 22.75 -0.14
CA ASP A 50 -8.37 22.66 -0.06
C ASP A 50 -7.86 21.33 -0.62
N GLU A 51 -8.48 20.22 -0.22
CA GLU A 51 -8.11 18.89 -0.72
C GLU A 51 -8.52 18.73 -2.19
N ARG A 52 -9.66 19.28 -2.59
CA ARG A 52 -10.17 19.24 -3.97
C ARG A 52 -9.14 19.78 -4.95
N ALA A 53 -8.52 20.93 -4.65
CA ALA A 53 -7.51 21.52 -5.54
C ALA A 53 -6.31 20.57 -5.75
N ILE A 54 -5.83 19.94 -4.67
CA ILE A 54 -4.71 19.00 -4.71
C ILE A 54 -5.08 17.74 -5.52
N VAL A 55 -6.28 17.19 -5.30
CA VAL A 55 -6.78 16.01 -6.01
C VAL A 55 -6.83 16.26 -7.52
N TRP A 56 -7.44 17.36 -7.96
CA TRP A 56 -7.53 17.68 -9.40
C TRP A 56 -6.17 17.95 -10.03
N MET A 57 -5.28 18.69 -9.37
CA MET A 57 -3.92 18.94 -9.87
C MET A 57 -3.11 17.65 -10.01
N ALA A 58 -3.16 16.78 -8.99
CA ALA A 58 -2.45 15.50 -8.99
C ALA A 58 -3.00 14.54 -10.06
N LEU A 59 -4.32 14.48 -10.21
CA LEU A 59 -4.98 13.69 -11.24
C LEU A 59 -4.59 14.17 -12.64
N ALA A 60 -4.68 15.47 -12.90
CA ALA A 60 -4.35 16.05 -14.20
C ALA A 60 -2.87 15.83 -14.58
N ASP A 61 -1.93 16.05 -13.63
CA ASP A 61 -0.50 15.80 -13.88
C ASP A 61 -0.24 14.32 -14.21
N THR A 62 -0.91 13.41 -13.48
CA THR A 62 -0.76 11.97 -13.65
C THR A 62 -1.35 11.53 -14.98
N GLN A 63 -2.57 11.95 -15.33
CA GLN A 63 -3.18 11.60 -16.61
C GLN A 63 -2.39 12.14 -17.80
N TRP A 64 -1.88 13.37 -17.72
CA TRP A 64 -1.03 13.93 -18.76
C TRP A 64 0.23 13.08 -18.95
N LYS A 65 0.92 12.67 -17.88
CA LYS A 65 2.13 11.82 -17.97
C LYS A 65 1.88 10.48 -18.67
N TYR A 66 0.67 9.94 -18.56
CA TYR A 66 0.26 8.68 -19.16
C TYR A 66 -0.50 8.86 -20.48
N GLY A 67 -0.62 10.09 -21.00
CA GLY A 67 -1.25 10.36 -22.29
C GLY A 67 -2.75 10.08 -22.31
N CYS A 68 -3.42 10.23 -21.17
CA CYS A 68 -4.84 9.94 -21.00
C CYS A 68 -5.64 11.08 -20.33
N LEU A 69 -5.10 12.30 -20.38
CA LEU A 69 -5.76 13.49 -19.84
C LEU A 69 -7.09 13.73 -20.54
N SER A 70 -8.16 13.73 -19.75
CA SER A 70 -9.49 14.11 -20.21
C SER A 70 -9.63 15.64 -20.21
N GLU A 71 -10.45 16.16 -21.12
CA GLU A 71 -10.69 17.61 -21.18
C GLU A 71 -11.36 18.14 -19.92
N GLN A 72 -12.27 17.38 -19.32
CA GLN A 72 -12.90 17.72 -18.05
C GLN A 72 -11.86 17.89 -16.95
N VAL A 73 -10.99 16.89 -16.74
CA VAL A 73 -9.93 16.94 -15.71
C VAL A 73 -8.98 18.11 -15.97
N ARG A 74 -8.63 18.36 -17.25
CA ARG A 74 -7.79 19.49 -17.64
C ARG A 74 -8.42 20.82 -17.26
N LEU A 75 -9.68 21.06 -17.64
CA LEU A 75 -10.37 22.32 -17.39
C LEU A 75 -10.55 22.55 -15.89
N THR A 76 -10.98 21.55 -15.14
CA THR A 76 -11.17 21.67 -13.69
C THR A 76 -9.84 21.90 -12.96
N ALA A 77 -8.76 21.23 -13.34
CA ALA A 77 -7.46 21.49 -12.73
C ALA A 77 -6.95 22.92 -13.01
N ILE A 78 -7.16 23.44 -14.22
CA ILE A 78 -6.81 24.83 -14.56
C ILE A 78 -7.67 25.81 -13.76
N GLU A 79 -8.97 25.55 -13.61
CA GLU A 79 -9.88 26.36 -12.79
C GLU A 79 -9.44 26.39 -11.32
N MET A 80 -9.01 25.25 -10.75
CA MET A 80 -8.49 25.18 -9.38
C MET A 80 -7.15 25.93 -9.21
N ILE A 81 -6.31 25.95 -10.25
CA ILE A 81 -5.08 26.75 -10.25
C ILE A 81 -5.41 28.24 -10.31
N ASP A 82 -6.36 28.63 -11.15
CA ASP A 82 -6.74 30.03 -11.36
C ASP A 82 -7.55 30.61 -10.19
N SER A 83 -8.27 29.78 -9.44
CA SER A 83 -9.00 30.20 -8.24
C SER A 83 -8.06 30.58 -7.08
N GLY A 84 -6.82 30.07 -7.08
CA GLY A 84 -5.82 30.37 -6.06
C GLY A 84 -6.12 29.80 -4.67
N ILE A 85 -7.14 28.94 -4.52
CA ILE A 85 -7.55 28.35 -3.23
C ILE A 85 -6.37 27.65 -2.55
N ASP A 86 -5.63 26.82 -3.30
CA ASP A 86 -4.43 26.10 -2.80
C ASP A 86 -3.33 27.06 -2.31
N LEU A 87 -3.20 28.27 -2.88
CA LEU A 87 -2.16 29.22 -2.50
C LEU A 87 -2.41 29.86 -1.13
N SER A 88 -3.65 29.90 -0.65
CA SER A 88 -4.01 30.52 0.63
C SER A 88 -3.31 29.88 1.85
N ARG A 89 -2.88 28.63 1.71
CA ARG A 89 -2.21 27.85 2.77
C ARG A 89 -0.69 28.07 2.83
N TRP A 90 -0.12 28.78 1.86
CA TRP A 90 1.32 28.95 1.73
C TRP A 90 1.75 30.38 2.02
N GLU A 91 2.85 30.53 2.76
CA GLU A 91 3.39 31.84 3.11
C GLU A 91 4.84 32.03 2.64
N GLY A 92 5.22 33.29 2.40
CA GLY A 92 6.58 33.71 2.11
C GLY A 92 7.21 33.02 0.88
N ARG A 93 8.42 32.49 1.04
CA ARG A 93 9.18 31.86 -0.08
C ARG A 93 8.56 30.57 -0.59
N LEU A 94 7.78 29.87 0.23
CA LEU A 94 7.13 28.62 -0.16
C LEU A 94 5.91 28.89 -1.05
N ALA A 95 5.16 29.97 -0.80
CA ALA A 95 4.08 30.42 -1.67
C ALA A 95 4.56 30.69 -3.10
N LEU A 96 5.68 31.41 -3.25
CA LEU A 96 6.29 31.69 -4.56
C LEU A 96 6.68 30.39 -5.29
N ARG A 97 7.22 29.41 -4.56
CA ARG A 97 7.57 28.10 -5.15
C ARG A 97 6.33 27.31 -5.56
N ARG A 98 5.27 27.35 -4.74
CA ARG A 98 3.99 26.69 -5.03
C ARG A 98 3.34 27.31 -6.27
N GLN A 99 3.32 28.63 -6.35
CA GLN A 99 2.82 29.35 -7.52
C GLN A 99 3.59 29.00 -8.79
N ALA A 100 4.93 28.98 -8.73
CA ALA A 100 5.75 28.55 -9.86
C ALA A 100 5.45 27.09 -10.29
N MET A 101 5.21 26.19 -9.33
CA MET A 101 4.79 24.82 -9.60
C MET A 101 3.43 24.76 -10.30
N GLN A 102 2.42 25.51 -9.81
CA GLN A 102 1.10 25.59 -10.42
C GLN A 102 1.15 26.19 -11.83
N SER A 103 1.94 27.24 -12.05
CA SER A 103 2.14 27.82 -13.39
C SER A 103 2.79 26.81 -14.35
N ALA A 104 3.82 26.10 -13.91
CA ALA A 104 4.45 25.06 -14.71
C ALA A 104 3.50 23.90 -15.02
N LEU A 105 2.64 23.52 -14.06
CA LEU A 105 1.59 22.51 -14.27
C LEU A 105 0.56 23.00 -15.30
N LYS A 106 0.08 24.24 -15.18
CA LYS A 106 -0.87 24.83 -16.14
C LYS A 106 -0.29 24.87 -17.56
N GLU A 107 0.94 25.35 -17.73
CA GLU A 107 1.63 25.33 -19.03
C GLU A 107 1.77 23.91 -19.60
N LYS A 108 2.04 22.94 -18.74
CA LYS A 108 2.15 21.53 -19.13
C LYS A 108 0.80 20.98 -19.59
N LEU A 109 -0.29 21.25 -18.88
CA LEU A 109 -1.63 20.79 -19.22
C LEU A 109 -2.18 21.41 -20.53
N LEU A 110 -1.66 22.56 -20.95
CA LEU A 110 -1.99 23.20 -22.23
C LEU A 110 -1.22 22.61 -23.42
N LYS A 111 -0.12 21.90 -23.18
CA LYS A 111 0.67 21.25 -24.25
C LYS A 111 0.04 19.92 -24.66
N GLU A 112 0.39 19.48 -25.88
CA GLU A 112 0.05 18.15 -26.35
C GLU A 112 0.57 17.09 -25.37
N GLN A 113 -0.31 16.17 -25.00
CA GLN A 113 0.04 15.08 -24.09
C GLN A 113 0.85 14.00 -24.83
N PRO A 114 1.73 13.27 -24.12
CA PRO A 114 2.45 12.13 -24.67
C PRO A 114 1.50 11.01 -25.15
N LYS A 115 2.05 10.03 -25.87
CA LYS A 115 1.30 8.84 -26.27
C LYS A 115 0.75 8.10 -25.05
N LEU A 116 -0.46 7.56 -25.20
CA LEU A 116 -1.12 6.74 -24.18
C LEU A 116 -0.20 5.62 -23.70
N ARG A 117 0.00 5.54 -22.39
CA ARG A 117 0.74 4.48 -21.70
C ARG A 117 -0.14 3.90 -20.63
N ILE A 118 -0.16 2.58 -20.51
CA ILE A 118 -0.80 1.89 -19.39
C ILE A 118 0.32 1.46 -18.44
N PRO A 119 0.25 1.83 -17.14
CA PRO A 119 1.22 1.38 -16.16
C PRO A 119 1.20 -0.15 -16.07
N ARG A 120 2.38 -0.75 -15.92
CA ARG A 120 2.46 -2.18 -15.61
C ARG A 120 2.02 -2.36 -14.17
N ILE A 121 1.16 -3.35 -13.93
CA ILE A 121 0.86 -3.80 -12.56
C ILE A 121 2.19 -4.16 -11.90
N LYS A 122 2.57 -3.44 -10.84
CA LYS A 122 3.65 -3.88 -9.98
C LYS A 122 3.19 -5.20 -9.37
N LYS A 123 3.74 -6.32 -9.83
CA LYS A 123 3.58 -7.57 -9.09
C LYS A 123 4.18 -7.31 -7.72
N LEU A 124 3.39 -7.42 -6.65
CA LEU A 124 3.99 -7.62 -5.35
C LEU A 124 4.91 -8.83 -5.51
N VAL A 125 6.19 -8.64 -5.24
CA VAL A 125 7.10 -9.78 -5.12
C VAL A 125 6.54 -10.61 -3.98
N ALA A 126 5.95 -11.76 -4.30
CA ALA A 126 5.51 -12.68 -3.27
C ALA A 126 6.76 -13.06 -2.50
N LEU A 127 6.82 -12.69 -1.21
CA LEU A 127 7.86 -13.21 -0.34
C LEU A 127 7.77 -14.74 -0.41
N PRO A 128 8.88 -15.42 -0.70
CA PRO A 128 8.85 -16.86 -0.72
C PRO A 128 8.43 -17.32 0.68
N SER A 129 7.36 -18.11 0.72
CA SER A 129 6.64 -18.42 1.95
C SER A 129 6.06 -19.82 1.92
N VAL A 130 6.00 -20.45 3.09
CA VAL A 130 5.28 -21.71 3.32
C VAL A 130 3.94 -21.34 3.92
N LYS A 131 2.85 -21.77 3.28
CA LYS A 131 1.48 -21.48 3.74
C LYS A 131 0.76 -22.78 4.08
N SER A 132 0.04 -22.77 5.20
CA SER A 132 -0.81 -23.86 5.64
C SER A 132 -2.18 -23.33 6.05
N VAL A 133 -3.25 -23.94 5.55
CA VAL A 133 -4.64 -23.50 5.77
C VAL A 133 -5.30 -24.41 6.79
N SER A 134 -6.09 -23.85 7.71
CA SER A 134 -6.84 -24.63 8.69
C SER A 134 -7.93 -25.48 8.02
N PRO A 135 -8.33 -26.61 8.61
CA PRO A 135 -9.37 -27.49 8.03
C PRO A 135 -10.73 -26.81 7.78
N ASP A 136 -11.06 -25.77 8.53
CA ASP A 136 -12.29 -24.99 8.37
C ASP A 136 -12.18 -23.85 7.35
N ALA A 137 -11.00 -23.68 6.73
CA ALA A 137 -10.69 -22.59 5.79
C ALA A 137 -10.89 -21.18 6.36
N GLN A 138 -10.94 -21.03 7.69
CA GLN A 138 -11.11 -19.73 8.36
C GLN A 138 -9.80 -19.14 8.89
N ALA A 139 -8.72 -19.92 8.93
CA ALA A 139 -7.39 -19.46 9.33
C ALA A 139 -6.31 -19.97 8.38
N TRP A 140 -5.20 -19.25 8.29
CA TRP A 140 -4.00 -19.74 7.63
C TRP A 140 -2.74 -19.22 8.31
N ALA A 141 -1.75 -20.11 8.39
CA ALA A 141 -0.42 -19.82 8.87
C ALA A 141 0.51 -19.60 7.68
N THR A 142 1.32 -18.56 7.71
CA THR A 142 2.28 -18.22 6.66
C THR A 142 3.65 -18.00 7.29
N ALA A 143 4.62 -18.83 6.95
CA ALA A 143 6.03 -18.63 7.27
C ALA A 143 6.70 -17.86 6.12
N PHE A 144 7.38 -16.76 6.40
CA PHE A 144 8.12 -15.99 5.39
C PHE A 144 9.43 -15.46 5.96
N ALA A 145 10.38 -15.16 5.06
CA ALA A 145 11.65 -14.55 5.44
C ALA A 145 11.43 -13.09 5.87
N LEU A 146 11.98 -12.73 7.03
CA LEU A 146 12.23 -11.33 7.39
C LEU A 146 13.47 -10.89 6.61
N GLY A 147 13.43 -9.69 6.02
CA GLY A 147 14.50 -9.19 5.15
C GLY A 147 15.89 -9.25 5.80
N GLU A 148 16.93 -9.21 4.97
CA GLU A 148 18.34 -9.27 5.41
C GLU A 148 18.61 -8.28 6.55
N SER A 149 18.75 -8.80 7.77
CA SER A 149 19.15 -8.03 8.94
C SER A 149 20.65 -7.83 8.88
N SER A 150 21.14 -6.61 9.10
CA SER A 150 22.59 -6.32 9.09
C SER A 150 23.39 -7.02 10.21
N TYR A 151 22.68 -7.70 11.12
CA TYR A 151 23.23 -8.42 12.27
C TYR A 151 22.11 -9.24 12.95
N PRO A 152 22.32 -10.49 13.40
CA PRO A 152 23.38 -11.44 13.04
C PRO A 152 23.23 -11.96 11.60
N ASP A 153 24.31 -12.56 11.07
CA ASP A 153 24.46 -13.15 9.72
C ASP A 153 23.69 -14.47 9.56
N ALA A 154 22.44 -14.49 10.01
CA ALA A 154 21.57 -15.66 9.97
C ALA A 154 20.22 -15.29 9.35
N PRO A 155 19.65 -16.14 8.48
CA PRO A 155 18.32 -15.92 7.93
C PRO A 155 17.31 -15.82 9.08
N ARG A 156 16.44 -14.81 9.02
CA ARG A 156 15.36 -14.64 9.99
C ARG A 156 14.03 -14.94 9.32
N MET A 157 13.15 -15.60 10.05
CA MET A 157 11.82 -15.92 9.57
C MET A 157 10.77 -15.57 10.62
N GLN A 158 9.56 -15.31 10.15
CA GLN A 158 8.39 -15.10 10.98
C GLN A 158 7.24 -15.96 10.48
N VAL A 159 6.51 -16.56 11.42
CA VAL A 159 5.21 -17.20 11.15
C VAL A 159 4.11 -16.24 11.58
N MET A 160 3.26 -15.89 10.64
CA MET A 160 2.06 -15.11 10.89
C MET A 160 0.83 -16.00 10.74
N VAL A 161 -0.11 -15.89 11.68
CA VAL A 161 -1.44 -16.51 11.56
C VAL A 161 -2.42 -15.41 11.23
N GLU A 162 -3.10 -15.54 10.10
CA GLU A 162 -4.23 -14.70 9.72
C GLU A 162 -5.51 -15.51 9.75
N MET A 163 -6.63 -14.86 10.02
CA MET A 163 -7.93 -15.50 10.03
C MET A 163 -9.05 -14.55 9.58
N ILE A 164 -10.17 -15.14 9.20
CA ILE A 164 -11.40 -14.46 8.81
C ILE A 164 -12.47 -14.77 9.86
N SER A 165 -13.02 -13.72 10.48
CA SER A 165 -14.15 -13.82 11.41
C SER A 165 -15.19 -12.76 11.07
N ARG A 166 -16.43 -13.18 10.79
CA ARG A 166 -17.59 -12.29 10.52
C ARG A 166 -17.28 -11.08 9.64
N SER A 167 -16.57 -11.30 8.53
CA SER A 167 -16.15 -10.28 7.55
C SER A 167 -14.98 -9.37 7.96
N GLN A 168 -14.34 -9.61 9.11
CA GLN A 168 -13.06 -8.98 9.46
C GLN A 168 -11.92 -9.96 9.21
N LYS A 169 -10.86 -9.48 8.57
CA LYS A 169 -9.58 -10.18 8.44
C LYS A 169 -8.60 -9.56 9.43
N GLY A 170 -7.91 -10.41 10.18
CA GLY A 170 -6.76 -9.97 10.95
C GLY A 170 -5.94 -11.13 11.45
N GLY A 171 -4.84 -10.83 12.12
CA GLY A 171 -3.83 -11.81 12.45
C GLY A 171 -2.67 -11.20 13.20
N GLY A 172 -1.69 -12.04 13.53
CA GLY A 172 -0.50 -11.62 14.24
C GLY A 172 0.66 -12.58 14.06
N GLY A 173 1.86 -12.09 14.33
CA GLY A 173 3.07 -12.91 14.39
C GLY A 173 3.01 -13.84 15.60
N VAL A 174 3.10 -15.14 15.37
CA VAL A 174 3.03 -16.17 16.43
C VAL A 174 4.40 -16.73 16.78
N PHE A 175 5.31 -16.77 15.82
CA PHE A 175 6.64 -17.36 15.97
C PHE A 175 7.68 -16.57 15.19
N THR A 176 8.89 -16.45 15.74
CA THR A 176 10.04 -15.83 15.07
C THR A 176 11.29 -16.61 15.42
N ALA A 177 12.07 -17.01 14.42
CA ALA A 177 13.31 -17.75 14.60
C ALA A 177 14.39 -17.30 13.61
N SER A 178 15.64 -17.61 13.95
CA SER A 178 16.82 -17.41 13.09
C SER A 178 17.11 -18.69 12.27
N CYS A 179 16.21 -18.99 11.35
CA CYS A 179 16.38 -20.06 10.38
C CYS A 179 15.74 -19.67 9.05
N GLU A 180 16.01 -20.45 8.00
CA GLU A 180 15.30 -20.28 6.73
C GLU A 180 13.82 -20.62 6.89
N TYR A 181 12.95 -19.88 6.20
CA TYR A 181 11.50 -20.14 6.21
C TYR A 181 11.15 -21.52 5.62
N SER A 182 12.01 -22.08 4.76
CA SER A 182 11.90 -23.40 4.14
C SER A 182 12.16 -24.54 5.12
N ALA A 183 12.86 -24.29 6.22
CA ALA A 183 13.20 -25.28 7.24
C ALA A 183 12.08 -25.45 8.30
N VAL A 184 11.00 -24.68 8.19
CA VAL A 184 9.86 -24.72 9.12
C VAL A 184 8.66 -25.39 8.47
N GLU A 185 8.07 -26.36 9.15
CA GLU A 185 6.83 -27.01 8.72
C GLU A 185 5.64 -26.48 9.52
N LEU A 186 4.54 -26.19 8.81
CA LEU A 186 3.30 -25.69 9.39
C LEU A 186 2.17 -26.70 9.16
N GLU A 187 1.66 -27.28 10.24
CA GLU A 187 0.61 -28.29 10.20
C GLU A 187 -0.54 -27.88 11.13
N TRP A 188 -1.76 -27.73 10.60
CA TRP A 188 -2.94 -27.55 11.44
C TRP A 188 -3.42 -28.92 11.93
N ILE A 189 -3.37 -29.15 13.25
CA ILE A 189 -3.90 -30.38 13.87
C ILE A 189 -5.43 -30.33 13.88
N ASP A 190 -5.99 -29.16 14.19
CA ASP A 190 -7.42 -28.88 14.18
C ASP A 190 -7.68 -27.41 13.78
N ALA A 191 -8.93 -26.95 13.84
CA ALA A 191 -9.32 -25.58 13.46
C ALA A 191 -8.79 -24.46 14.39
N SER A 192 -8.23 -24.84 15.54
CA SER A 192 -7.72 -23.96 16.59
C SER A 192 -6.29 -24.29 17.03
N THR A 193 -5.68 -25.37 16.54
CA THR A 193 -4.37 -25.84 16.98
C THR A 193 -3.42 -25.92 15.79
N LEU A 194 -2.42 -25.06 15.79
CA LEU A 194 -1.33 -25.02 14.82
C LEU A 194 -0.09 -25.68 15.42
N ARG A 195 0.48 -26.65 14.71
CA ARG A 195 1.80 -27.20 14.99
C ARG A 195 2.84 -26.52 14.10
N ILE A 196 3.92 -26.05 14.74
CA ILE A 196 5.08 -25.46 14.08
C ILE A 196 6.29 -26.34 14.40
N ARG A 197 6.86 -26.96 13.36
CA ARG A 197 8.13 -27.69 13.47
C ARG A 197 9.28 -26.81 12.99
N TYR A 198 10.35 -26.73 13.77
CA TYR A 198 11.48 -25.86 13.48
C TYR A 198 12.81 -26.53 13.85
N PRO A 199 13.94 -26.16 13.23
CA PRO A 199 15.25 -26.74 13.55
C PRO A 199 15.67 -26.48 15.00
N ALA A 200 16.19 -27.49 15.69
CA ALA A 200 16.59 -27.37 17.10
C ALA A 200 17.77 -26.40 17.34
N ASP A 201 18.57 -26.14 16.30
CA ASP A 201 19.69 -25.19 16.32
C ASP A 201 19.26 -23.73 16.08
N ALA A 202 17.99 -23.49 15.71
CA ALA A 202 17.49 -22.15 15.45
C ALA A 202 17.32 -21.33 16.74
N VAL A 203 17.85 -20.10 16.77
CA VAL A 203 17.61 -19.18 17.89
C VAL A 203 16.21 -18.61 17.75
N VAL A 204 15.34 -18.93 18.72
CA VAL A 204 13.95 -18.49 18.79
C VAL A 204 13.86 -17.12 19.46
N GLY A 205 13.18 -16.17 18.81
CA GLY A 205 12.94 -14.81 19.33
C GLY A 205 11.56 -14.64 19.95
N GLN A 206 10.50 -15.07 19.27
CA GLN A 206 9.13 -15.01 19.77
C GLN A 206 8.53 -16.42 19.73
N MET A 207 8.01 -16.89 20.87
CA MET A 207 7.34 -18.19 21.00
C MET A 207 6.22 -18.06 22.04
N GLY A 208 4.97 -18.04 21.57
CA GLY A 208 3.78 -18.00 22.44
C GLY A 208 2.94 -19.27 22.30
N GLY A 209 2.41 -19.80 23.39
CA GLY A 209 1.61 -21.04 23.36
C GLY A 209 0.15 -20.84 22.92
N SER A 210 -0.40 -19.64 23.11
CA SER A 210 -1.79 -19.34 22.74
C SER A 210 -1.94 -17.89 22.28
N PHE A 211 -2.67 -17.67 21.20
CA PHE A 211 -2.97 -16.34 20.66
C PHE A 211 -4.46 -16.15 20.49
N TYR A 212 -4.98 -15.04 20.99
CA TYR A 212 -6.39 -14.70 20.85
C TYR A 212 -6.59 -13.68 19.74
N TYR A 213 -7.38 -14.04 18.75
CA TYR A 213 -7.73 -13.19 17.62
C TYR A 213 -9.23 -13.24 17.38
N TYR A 214 -9.89 -12.08 17.42
CA TYR A 214 -11.30 -11.89 17.02
C TYR A 214 -12.30 -12.93 17.58
N GLY A 215 -12.21 -13.24 18.88
CA GLY A 215 -13.15 -14.19 19.50
C GLY A 215 -12.68 -15.65 19.54
N ARG A 216 -11.54 -15.97 18.94
CA ARG A 216 -11.02 -17.34 18.83
C ARG A 216 -9.60 -17.41 19.41
N THR A 217 -9.33 -18.48 20.14
CA THR A 217 -7.98 -18.78 20.64
C THR A 217 -7.33 -19.81 19.74
N ILE A 218 -6.17 -19.48 19.19
CA ILE A 218 -5.30 -20.41 18.48
C ILE A 218 -4.23 -20.90 19.45
N GLN A 219 -4.19 -22.21 19.69
CA GLN A 219 -3.11 -22.88 20.40
C GLN A 219 -1.98 -23.18 19.41
N VAL A 220 -0.74 -22.94 19.82
CA VAL A 220 0.45 -23.21 19.01
C VAL A 220 1.34 -24.21 19.73
N VAL A 221 1.55 -25.35 19.08
CA VAL A 221 2.42 -26.43 19.54
C VAL A 221 3.72 -26.38 18.77
N TYR A 222 4.84 -26.47 19.48
CA TYR A 222 6.17 -26.33 18.91
C TYR A 222 6.93 -27.65 19.03
N ASP A 223 7.41 -28.17 17.91
CA ASP A 223 8.18 -29.41 17.84
C ASP A 223 9.57 -29.10 17.24
N ALA A 224 10.63 -29.36 18.00
CA ALA A 224 11.99 -29.18 17.49
C ALA A 224 12.38 -30.37 16.60
N LEU A 225 12.82 -30.10 15.37
CA LEU A 225 13.37 -31.08 14.45
C LEU A 225 14.84 -31.35 14.80
N PRO A 226 15.26 -32.63 14.81
CA PRO A 226 16.63 -33.03 15.11
C PRO A 226 17.63 -32.59 14.03
#